data_AF-S8C982-F1
#
_entry.id   AF-S8C982-F1
#
_cell.length_a   1.000
_cell.length_b   1.000
_cell.length_c   1.000
_cell.angle_alpha   90.00
_cell.angle_beta   90.00
_cell.angle_gamma   90.00
#
_symmetry.space_group_name_H-M   'P 1'
#
loop_
_entity.id
_entity.type
_entity.pdbx_description
1 polymer ?
#
loop_
_entity_poly.entity_id
_entity_poly.type
_entity_poly.pdbx_seq_one_letter_code
_entity_poly.pdbx_strand_id
1 'polypeptide(L)' 'GGGWCSTPADCLDRTHTYLGSTNLRNKNNTFANLLDDNPAYNPDLHNWNKVRIAYCDGAFYAGDVQQVD' A
#
# COMPACT_ATOMS: atom_id res chain seq x y z
N GLY A 1 -1.83 -3.39 -3.03
CA GLY A 1 -1.29 -4.76 -2.95
C GLY A 1 0.12 -4.82 -3.50
N GLY A 2 0.64 -6.02 -3.74
CA GLY A 2 2.01 -6.23 -4.25
C GLY A 2 2.57 -7.61 -3.91
N GLY A 3 1.74 -8.67 -3.97
CA GLY A 3 2.13 -10.01 -3.51
C GLY A 3 2.20 -10.12 -1.97
N TRP A 4 2.82 -11.17 -1.47
CA TRP A 4 3.02 -11.47 -0.05
C TRP A 4 4.40 -12.11 0.14
N CYS A 5 4.78 -12.35 1.39
CA CYS A 5 5.92 -13.21 1.72
C CYS A 5 5.45 -14.39 2.57
N SER A 6 6.11 -15.55 2.48
CA SER A 6 5.60 -16.79 3.11
C SER A 6 6.58 -17.48 4.07
N THR A 7 7.86 -17.11 4.02
CA THR A 7 8.89 -17.66 4.90
C THR A 7 9.67 -16.54 5.56
N PRO A 8 10.31 -16.75 6.73
CA PRO A 8 11.11 -15.72 7.38
C PRO A 8 12.18 -15.13 6.46
N ALA A 9 12.84 -15.95 5.63
CA ALA A 9 13.87 -15.49 4.69
C ALA A 9 13.30 -14.58 3.59
N ASP A 10 12.20 -15.00 2.94
CA ASP A 10 11.49 -14.19 1.93
C ASP A 10 10.96 -12.87 2.53
N CYS A 11 10.38 -12.94 3.73
CA CYS A 11 9.90 -11.74 4.42
C CYS A 11 11.04 -10.79 4.78
N LEU A 12 12.19 -11.31 5.25
CA LEU A 12 13.39 -10.51 5.51
C LEU A 12 13.88 -9.82 4.24
N ASP A 13 14.02 -10.56 3.14
CA ASP A 13 14.44 -10.01 1.84
C ASP A 13 13.47 -8.91 1.37
N ARG A 14 12.17 -9.13 1.57
CA ARG A 14 11.13 -8.16 1.22
C ARG A 14 11.26 -6.85 1.99
N THR A 15 11.77 -6.85 3.23
CA THR A 15 12.00 -5.62 4.02
C THR A 15 12.96 -4.64 3.34
N HIS A 16 13.83 -5.14 2.45
CA HIS A 16 14.78 -4.34 1.68
C HIS A 16 14.18 -3.77 0.38
N THR A 17 12.85 -3.84 0.21
CA THR A 17 12.13 -3.32 -0.97
C THR A 17 11.13 -2.24 -0.59
N TYR A 18 10.63 -1.49 -1.58
CA TYR A 18 9.57 -0.49 -1.39
C TYR A 18 8.22 -1.08 -0.91
N LEU A 19 8.06 -2.40 -0.98
CA LEU A 19 6.86 -3.12 -0.54
C LEU A 19 6.95 -3.62 0.91
N GLY A 20 8.14 -3.66 1.50
CA GLY A 20 8.36 -4.08 2.89
C GLY A 20 8.89 -2.95 3.79
N SER A 21 9.19 -1.77 3.24
CA SER A 21 9.71 -0.65 4.03
C SER A 21 9.17 0.70 3.52
N THR A 22 8.63 1.50 4.44
CA THR A 22 8.19 2.88 4.18
C THR A 22 9.36 3.83 3.91
N ASN A 23 10.57 3.50 4.37
CA ASN A 23 11.78 4.29 4.09
C ASN A 23 12.21 4.20 2.62
N LEU A 24 11.92 3.07 1.96
CA LEU A 24 12.29 2.80 0.57
C LEU A 24 11.15 3.14 -0.42
N ARG A 25 9.99 3.54 0.10
CA ARG A 25 8.81 3.83 -0.72
C ARG A 25 8.84 5.24 -1.28
N ASN A 26 8.39 5.40 -2.52
CA ASN A 26 8.14 6.73 -3.09
C ASN A 26 7.02 7.44 -2.29
N LYS A 27 7.34 8.62 -1.78
CA LYS A 27 6.42 9.45 -1.00
C LYS A 27 5.52 10.33 -1.87
N ASN A 28 5.90 10.54 -3.13
CA ASN A 28 5.07 11.25 -4.10
C ASN A 28 3.97 10.32 -4.59
N ASN A 29 2.79 10.45 -3.99
CA ASN A 29 1.59 9.72 -4.37
C ASN A 29 0.58 10.70 -4.93
N THR A 30 0.18 10.50 -6.19
CA THR A 30 -0.93 11.22 -6.81
C THR A 30 -2.16 10.32 -6.85
N PHE A 31 -3.34 10.94 -6.72
CA PHE A 31 -4.61 10.30 -7.03
C PHE A 31 -4.89 10.45 -8.52
N ALA A 32 -5.48 9.40 -9.11
CA ALA A 32 -5.81 9.35 -10.54
C ALA A 32 -6.96 8.34 -10.74
N ASN A 33 -7.56 8.35 -11.93
CA ASN A 33 -8.66 7.47 -12.33
C ASN A 33 -9.85 7.57 -11.35
N LEU A 34 -10.26 6.45 -10.74
CA LEU A 34 -11.37 6.41 -9.77
C LEU A 34 -11.15 7.30 -8.53
N LEU A 35 -9.90 7.70 -8.26
CA LEU A 35 -9.57 8.61 -7.16
C LEU A 35 -9.30 10.04 -7.64
N ASP A 36 -9.42 10.32 -8.94
CA ASP A 36 -9.17 11.64 -9.50
C ASP A 36 -10.14 12.68 -8.94
N ASP A 37 -9.68 13.93 -8.87
CA ASP A 37 -10.41 15.08 -8.37
C ASP A 37 -11.23 15.74 -9.50
N ASN A 38 -10.92 15.42 -10.75
CA ASN A 38 -11.61 15.94 -11.90
C ASN A 38 -12.86 15.09 -12.21
N PRO A 39 -14.08 15.70 -12.24
CA PRO A 39 -15.31 14.99 -12.57
C PRO A 39 -15.33 14.39 -13.98
N ALA A 40 -14.46 14.84 -14.90
CA ALA A 40 -14.31 14.22 -16.21
C ALA A 40 -13.71 12.81 -16.16
N TYR A 41 -12.88 12.53 -15.14
CA TYR A 41 -12.24 11.22 -14.93
C TYR A 41 -12.91 10.41 -13.79
N ASN A 42 -13.53 11.10 -12.83
CA ASN A 42 -14.22 10.51 -11.68
C ASN A 42 -15.60 11.18 -11.46
N PRO A 43 -16.58 10.92 -12.33
CA PRO A 43 -17.87 11.62 -12.27
C PRO A 43 -18.59 11.37 -10.94
N ASP A 44 -18.45 10.17 -10.37
CA ASP A 44 -19.26 9.73 -9.23
C ASP A 44 -18.67 10.17 -7.87
N LEU A 45 -17.34 10.17 -7.71
CA LEU A 45 -16.68 10.29 -6.41
C LEU A 45 -15.65 11.43 -6.33
N HIS A 46 -15.54 12.32 -7.33
CA HIS A 46 -14.48 13.33 -7.41
C HIS A 46 -14.34 14.19 -6.14
N ASN A 47 -15.46 14.52 -5.48
CA ASN A 47 -15.51 15.38 -4.29
C ASN A 47 -15.52 14.62 -2.95
N TRP A 48 -15.25 13.31 -2.93
CA TRP A 48 -15.18 12.54 -1.68
C TRP A 48 -13.84 12.74 -0.97
N ASN A 49 -13.81 12.49 0.34
CA ASN A 49 -12.55 12.35 1.07
C ASN A 49 -11.81 11.10 0.58
N LYS A 50 -10.52 11.24 0.25
CA LYS A 50 -9.71 10.18 -0.36
C LYS A 50 -8.54 9.81 0.55
N VAL A 51 -8.36 8.52 0.81
CA VAL A 51 -7.25 7.98 1.61
C VAL A 51 -6.62 6.82 0.86
N ARG A 52 -5.29 6.80 0.77
CA ARG A 52 -4.52 5.68 0.23
C ARG A 52 -3.66 5.07 1.32
N ILE A 53 -3.96 3.82 1.65
CA ILE A 53 -3.14 3.05 2.59
C ILE A 53 -2.09 2.27 1.80
N ALA A 54 -0.84 2.61 2.06
CA ALA A 54 0.32 1.93 1.53
C ALA A 54 0.35 0.46 2.00
N TYR A 55 0.33 -0.49 1.05
CA TYR A 55 0.59 -1.91 1.36
C TYR A 55 2.03 -2.08 1.88
N CYS A 56 2.21 -2.63 3.08
CA CYS A 56 3.52 -2.82 3.69
C CYS A 56 3.63 -4.00 4.67
N ASP A 57 2.52 -4.69 4.98
CA ASP A 57 2.48 -5.79 5.95
C ASP A 57 2.96 -7.13 5.35
N GLY A 58 2.93 -7.27 4.02
CA GLY A 58 3.35 -8.50 3.34
C GLY A 58 2.41 -9.68 3.57
N ALA A 59 1.25 -9.47 4.18
CA ALA A 59 0.29 -10.48 4.61
C ALA A 59 -1.15 -10.15 4.15
N PHE A 60 -1.30 -9.51 2.99
CA PHE A 60 -2.59 -9.17 2.39
C PHE A 60 -3.54 -8.31 3.25
N TYR A 61 -3.01 -7.52 4.17
CA TYR A 61 -3.76 -6.80 5.21
C TYR A 61 -4.52 -7.72 6.18
N ALA A 62 -4.18 -9.00 6.24
CA ALA A 62 -4.80 -9.99 7.12
C ALA A 62 -3.96 -10.29 8.37
N GLY A 63 -2.75 -9.72 8.48
CA GLY A 63 -1.90 -9.90 9.65
C GLY A 63 -2.51 -9.24 10.90
N ASP A 64 -2.70 -10.03 11.95
CA ASP A 64 -3.16 -9.59 13.27
C ASP A 64 -2.25 -10.21 14.34
N VAL A 65 -1.04 -9.65 14.45
CA VAL A 65 -0.01 -10.08 15.41
C VAL A 65 0.66 -8.83 15.99
N GLN A 66 0.65 -8.73 17.31
CA GLN A 66 1.15 -7.57 18.05
C GLN A 66 2.66 -7.62 18.34
N GLN A 67 3.26 -8.81 18.28
CA GLN A 67 4.65 -9.04 18.65
C GLN A 67 5.35 -9.80 17.52
N VAL A 68 6.49 -9.28 17.10
CA VAL A 68 7.37 -9.91 16.10
C VAL A 68 8.45 -10.64 16.90
N ASP A 69 8.52 -11.96 16.75
CA ASP A 69 9.54 -12.81 17.37
C ASP A 69 10.96 -12.46 16.90
#